data_AF-A0A374T2M5-F1
#
_entry.id   AF-A0A374T2M5-F1
#
_cell.length_a   1.000
_cell.length_b   1.000
_cell.length_c   1.000
_cell.angle_alpha   90.00
_cell.angle_beta   90.00
_cell.angle_gamma   90.00
#
_symmetry.space_group_name_H-M   'P 1'
#
loop_
_entity.id
_entity.type
_entity.pdbx_description
1 polymer ?
#
loop_
_entity_poly.entity_id
_entity_poly.type
_entity_poly.pdbx_seq_one_letter_code
_entity_poly.pdbx_strand_id
1 'polypeptide(L)'
;MNEFKKVFLLVKADFKVWAEWLNVPQSIGGFLKLMYHYPEYRRLVYYRLEYRQSPMLKITKRIVSLLKPSTLNLYFCNANIGEGLRIMHGFSTIVNAKKIGKHCVISQQVTIGWSQSGLPTIGDYCKVYAGAKILGEAVRKLN
;
A
#
# COMPACT_ATOMS: atom_id res chain seq x y z
N MET A 1 14.19 6.84 -15.57
CA MET A 1 14.43 6.34 -14.19
C MET A 1 14.14 4.85 -14.13
N ASN A 2 15.09 4.02 -13.69
CA ASN A 2 14.90 2.56 -13.62
C ASN A 2 13.82 2.18 -12.56
N GLU A 3 13.22 1.01 -12.71
CA GLU A 3 12.11 0.55 -11.85
C GLU A 3 12.51 0.45 -10.38
N PHE A 4 13.75 0.04 -10.11
CA PHE A 4 14.27 -0.03 -8.75
C PHE A 4 14.26 1.35 -8.06
N LYS A 5 14.74 2.40 -8.72
CA LYS A 5 14.74 3.76 -8.18
C LYS A 5 13.31 4.26 -7.94
N LYS A 6 12.34 3.92 -8.79
CA LYS A 6 10.92 4.24 -8.56
C LYS A 6 10.39 3.58 -7.29
N VAL A 7 10.63 2.28 -7.11
CA VAL A 7 10.18 1.55 -5.91
C VAL A 7 10.86 2.07 -4.66
N PHE A 8 12.16 2.36 -4.73
CA PHE A 8 12.90 2.96 -3.61
C PHE A 8 12.29 4.30 -3.18
N LEU A 9 11.95 5.17 -4.14
CA LEU A 9 11.30 6.46 -3.84
C LEU A 9 9.93 6.27 -3.19
N LEU A 10 9.12 5.33 -3.68
CA LEU A 10 7.82 5.01 -3.08
C LEU A 10 7.95 4.51 -1.64
N VAL A 11 8.86 3.56 -1.39
CA VAL A 11 9.11 3.02 -0.04
C VAL A 11 9.65 4.11 0.88
N LYS A 12 10.53 4.99 0.40
CA LYS A 12 11.05 6.12 1.17
C LYS A 12 9.96 7.11 1.55
N ALA A 13 9.04 7.41 0.63
CA ALA A 13 7.93 8.32 0.90
C ALA A 13 6.90 7.69 1.86
N ASP A 14 6.57 6.41 1.68
CA ASP A 14 5.75 5.64 2.62
C ASP A 14 6.42 5.61 4.02
N PHE A 15 7.74 5.38 4.09
CA PHE A 15 8.50 5.45 5.35
C PHE A 15 8.35 6.80 6.05
N LYS A 16 8.57 7.90 5.32
CA LYS A 16 8.52 9.25 5.86
C LYS A 16 7.17 9.55 6.55
N VAL A 17 6.06 9.27 5.86
CA VAL A 17 4.73 9.56 6.42
C VAL A 17 4.38 8.67 7.62
N TRP A 18 4.86 7.43 7.64
CA TRP A 18 4.66 6.52 8.77
C TRP A 18 5.51 6.94 9.98
N ALA A 19 6.77 7.32 9.73
CA ALA A 19 7.69 7.79 10.75
C ALA A 19 7.19 9.08 11.41
N GLU A 20 6.69 10.04 10.62
CA GLU A 20 6.07 11.26 11.13
C GLU A 20 4.82 10.96 11.97
N TRP A 21 3.93 10.10 11.48
CA TRP A 21 2.69 9.76 12.19
C TRP A 21 2.93 9.07 13.54
N LEU A 22 3.91 8.16 13.61
CA LEU A 22 4.21 7.37 14.80
C LEU A 22 5.32 7.99 15.67
N ASN A 23 5.80 9.19 15.31
CA ASN A 23 6.93 9.85 15.95
C ASN A 23 8.18 8.93 16.07
N VAL A 24 8.51 8.25 14.98
CA VAL A 24 9.69 7.39 14.85
C VAL A 24 10.79 8.16 14.11
N PRO A 25 12.06 8.07 14.53
CA PRO A 25 13.16 8.72 13.80
C PRO A 25 13.25 8.25 12.35
N GLN A 26 13.48 9.17 11.41
CA GLN A 26 13.67 8.85 9.99
C GLN A 26 15.08 8.29 9.70
N SER A 27 15.41 7.18 10.37
CA SER A 27 16.70 6.47 10.28
C SER A 27 16.50 5.01 9.88
N ILE A 28 17.60 4.30 9.62
CA ILE A 28 17.57 2.84 9.36
C ILE A 28 16.93 2.10 10.56
N GLY A 29 17.28 2.49 11.79
CA GLY A 29 16.66 1.92 12.99
C GLY A 29 15.16 2.16 13.06
N GLY A 30 14.71 3.35 12.67
CA GLY A 30 13.27 3.66 12.58
C GLY A 30 12.55 2.83 11.51
N PHE A 31 13.16 2.66 10.34
CA PHE A 31 12.62 1.79 9.30
C PHE A 31 12.49 0.34 9.77
N LEU A 32 13.54 -0.20 10.42
CA LEU A 32 13.51 -1.55 10.99
C LEU A 32 12.47 -1.70 12.10
N LYS A 33 12.32 -0.68 12.96
CA LYS A 33 11.25 -0.63 13.98
C LYS A 33 9.87 -0.73 13.33
N LEU A 34 9.61 0.03 12.26
CA LEU A 34 8.34 -0.06 11.54
C LEU A 34 8.12 -1.43 10.90
N MET A 35 9.15 -1.96 10.24
CA MET A 35 9.12 -3.30 9.66
C MET A 35 8.88 -4.39 10.69
N TYR A 36 9.35 -4.25 11.94
CA TYR A 36 9.18 -5.26 12.98
C TYR A 36 7.81 -5.19 13.67
N HIS A 37 7.36 -3.98 14.04
CA HIS A 37 6.15 -3.81 14.86
C HIS A 37 4.85 -3.67 14.07
N TYR A 38 4.89 -3.15 12.84
CA TYR A 38 3.67 -2.79 12.09
C TYR A 38 3.48 -3.71 10.87
N PRO A 39 2.65 -4.75 10.97
CA PRO A 39 2.43 -5.69 9.88
C PRO A 39 1.84 -5.04 8.63
N GLU A 40 1.04 -3.98 8.77
CA GLU A 40 0.47 -3.20 7.67
C GLU A 40 1.57 -2.51 6.85
N TYR A 41 2.50 -1.85 7.54
CA TYR A 41 3.64 -1.19 6.90
C TYR A 41 4.52 -2.22 6.19
N ARG A 42 4.82 -3.34 6.86
CA ARG A 42 5.57 -4.44 6.28
C ARG A 42 4.91 -4.97 5.00
N ARG A 43 3.60 -5.20 5.03
CA ARG A 43 2.83 -5.69 3.88
C ARG A 43 2.83 -4.68 2.73
N LEU A 44 2.74 -3.38 3.02
CA LEU A 44 2.87 -2.33 2.02
C LEU A 44 4.26 -2.36 1.36
N VAL A 45 5.35 -2.45 2.14
CA VAL A 45 6.70 -2.59 1.60
C VAL A 45 6.82 -3.84 0.71
N TYR A 46 6.30 -4.98 1.15
CA TYR A 46 6.26 -6.20 0.32
C TYR A 46 5.51 -5.98 -0.98
N TYR A 47 4.35 -5.33 -0.95
CA TYR A 47 3.60 -5.02 -2.15
C TYR A 47 4.39 -4.13 -3.11
N ARG A 48 5.08 -3.09 -2.61
CA ARG A 48 5.94 -2.22 -3.44
C ARG A 48 7.04 -3.01 -4.16
N LEU A 49 7.62 -4.02 -3.50
CA LEU A 49 8.65 -4.88 -4.06
C LEU A 49 8.08 -5.97 -4.99
N GLU A 50 6.87 -6.49 -4.71
CA GLU A 50 6.17 -7.54 -5.47
C GLU A 50 5.62 -7.07 -6.81
N TYR A 51 5.01 -5.88 -6.83
CA TYR A 51 4.21 -5.40 -7.95
C TYR A 51 5.04 -5.12 -9.23
N ARG A 52 6.37 -5.13 -9.14
CA ARG A 52 7.26 -4.81 -10.26
C ARG A 52 8.12 -6.01 -10.64
N GLN A 53 8.11 -6.37 -11.93
CA GLN A 53 8.67 -7.62 -12.45
C GLN A 53 10.22 -7.68 -12.53
N SER A 54 10.95 -6.80 -11.84
CA SER A 54 12.41 -6.79 -11.88
C SER A 54 13.01 -7.99 -11.11
N PRO A 55 13.95 -8.76 -11.69
CA PRO A 55 14.63 -9.85 -10.97
C PRO A 55 15.29 -9.40 -9.67
N MET A 56 15.90 -8.20 -9.66
CA MET A 56 16.52 -7.62 -8.48
C MET A 56 15.49 -7.36 -7.37
N LEU A 57 14.30 -6.87 -7.72
CA LEU A 57 13.22 -6.66 -6.75
C LEU A 57 12.71 -7.98 -6.16
N LYS A 58 12.64 -9.04 -6.96
CA LYS A 58 12.30 -10.39 -6.46
C LYS A 58 13.32 -10.89 -5.42
N ILE A 59 14.62 -10.67 -5.65
CA ILE A 59 15.68 -11.01 -4.69
C ILE A 59 15.55 -10.17 -3.42
N THR A 60 15.39 -8.85 -3.55
CA THR A 60 15.22 -7.97 -2.38
C THR A 60 13.98 -8.36 -1.57
N LYS A 61 12.85 -8.70 -2.22
CA LYS A 61 11.67 -9.21 -1.54
C LYS A 61 12.00 -10.46 -0.73
N ARG A 62 12.70 -11.45 -1.31
CA ARG A 62 13.09 -12.67 -0.59
C ARG A 62 13.88 -12.30 0.68
N ILE A 63 14.89 -11.45 0.57
CA ILE A 63 15.71 -11.01 1.71
C ILE A 63 14.85 -10.29 2.76
N VAL A 64 14.02 -9.31 2.37
CA VAL A 64 13.19 -8.54 3.31
C VAL A 64 12.06 -9.41 3.90
N SER A 65 11.61 -10.45 3.18
CA SER A 65 10.60 -11.40 3.68
C SER A 65 11.14 -12.34 4.76
N LEU A 66 12.46 -12.55 4.83
CA LEU A 66 13.10 -13.29 5.93
C LEU A 66 12.97 -12.57 7.27
N LEU A 67 12.72 -11.26 7.28
CA LEU A 67 12.55 -10.50 8.53
C LEU A 67 11.36 -11.03 9.35
N LYS A 68 10.19 -11.16 8.71
CA LYS A 68 8.96 -11.67 9.35
C LYS A 68 7.82 -11.83 8.32
N PRO A 69 7.09 -12.97 8.26
CA PRO A 69 5.89 -13.05 7.45
C PRO A 69 4.83 -12.02 7.92
N SER A 70 4.05 -11.48 6.97
CA SER A 70 2.87 -10.68 7.31
C SER A 70 1.66 -11.60 7.38
N THR A 71 1.18 -11.89 8.59
CA THR A 71 -0.04 -12.67 8.83
C THR A 71 -1.31 -11.82 8.80
N LEU A 72 -1.19 -10.52 8.50
CA LEU A 72 -2.34 -9.62 8.41
C LEU A 72 -3.14 -9.89 7.14
N ASN A 73 -4.46 -10.02 7.29
CA ASN A 73 -5.44 -10.13 6.20
C ASN A 73 -5.61 -8.78 5.45
N LEU A 74 -4.53 -8.33 4.82
CA LEU A 74 -4.45 -7.12 4.01
C LEU A 74 -3.95 -7.49 2.61
N TYR A 75 -4.82 -7.28 1.63
CA TYR A 75 -4.62 -7.71 0.26
C TYR A 75 -4.49 -6.50 -0.65
N PHE A 76 -3.31 -6.33 -1.22
CA PHE A 76 -3.09 -5.45 -2.37
C PHE A 76 -3.10 -6.32 -3.63
N CYS A 77 -4.07 -6.09 -4.52
CA CYS A 77 -4.25 -6.92 -5.71
C CYS A 77 -3.55 -6.31 -6.93
N ASN A 78 -4.15 -5.29 -7.52
CA ASN A 78 -3.61 -4.61 -8.69
C ASN A 78 -3.95 -3.12 -8.59
N ALA A 79 -3.09 -2.37 -7.90
CA ALA A 79 -3.27 -0.94 -7.73
C ALA A 79 -1.99 -0.16 -8.05
N ASN A 80 -2.11 0.80 -8.95
CA ASN A 80 -1.12 1.85 -9.10
C ASN A 80 -1.30 2.85 -7.95
N ILE A 81 -0.57 2.62 -6.86
CA ILE A 81 -0.66 3.40 -5.63
C ILE A 81 0.41 4.49 -5.64
N GLY A 82 0.00 5.74 -5.42
CA GLY A 82 0.90 6.88 -5.23
C GLY A 82 1.75 6.75 -3.97
N GLU A 83 2.62 7.74 -3.75
CA GLU A 83 3.50 7.79 -2.58
C GLU A 83 2.77 8.13 -1.29
N GLY A 84 3.33 7.75 -0.14
CA GLY A 84 2.83 8.17 1.17
C GLY A 84 1.54 7.48 1.61
N LEU A 85 1.30 6.24 1.19
CA LEU A 85 0.12 5.48 1.62
C LEU A 85 0.27 5.04 3.09
N ARG A 86 -0.78 5.25 3.88
CA ARG A 86 -0.90 4.67 5.22
C ARG A 86 -2.08 3.73 5.31
N ILE A 87 -1.87 2.60 5.99
CA ILE A 87 -2.91 1.63 6.32
C ILE A 87 -3.09 1.67 7.84
N MET A 88 -4.31 1.94 8.31
CA MET A 88 -4.67 1.95 9.72
C MET A 88 -5.30 0.60 10.08
N HIS A 89 -4.64 -0.16 10.96
CA HIS A 89 -5.00 -1.52 11.43
C HIS A 89 -5.07 -2.61 10.35
N GLY A 90 -5.53 -2.30 9.13
CA GLY A 90 -5.48 -3.13 7.92
C GLY A 90 -6.23 -4.47 7.96
N PHE A 91 -6.89 -4.82 9.08
CA PHE A 91 -7.61 -6.08 9.25
C PHE A 91 -8.69 -6.24 8.18
N SER A 92 -8.70 -7.38 7.49
CA SER A 92 -9.70 -7.75 6.48
C SER A 92 -9.91 -6.68 5.39
N THR A 93 -8.82 -6.15 4.84
CA THR A 93 -8.84 -5.04 3.88
C THR A 93 -8.40 -5.48 2.49
N ILE A 94 -9.16 -5.11 1.47
CA ILE A 94 -8.86 -5.38 0.05
C ILE A 94 -8.65 -4.07 -0.69
N VAL A 95 -7.51 -3.96 -1.36
CA VAL A 95 -7.11 -2.81 -2.18
C VAL A 95 -6.90 -3.26 -3.62
N ASN A 96 -7.96 -3.14 -4.41
CA ASN A 96 -7.98 -3.43 -5.84
C ASN A 96 -8.57 -2.22 -6.60
N ALA A 97 -7.72 -1.41 -7.20
CA ALA A 97 -8.09 -0.10 -7.74
C ALA A 97 -7.29 0.20 -9.00
N LYS A 98 -7.86 0.93 -9.95
CA LYS A 98 -7.14 1.39 -11.15
C LYS A 98 -5.98 2.31 -10.75
N LYS A 99 -6.24 3.20 -9.79
CA LYS A 99 -5.27 4.13 -9.21
C LYS A 99 -5.67 4.52 -7.80
N ILE A 100 -4.68 4.69 -6.93
CA ILE A 100 -4.81 5.41 -5.66
C ILE A 100 -3.79 6.55 -5.68
N GLY A 101 -4.22 7.77 -5.36
CA GLY A 101 -3.36 8.95 -5.35
C GLY A 101 -2.32 8.96 -4.22
N LYS A 102 -1.62 10.09 -4.07
CA LYS A 102 -0.61 10.28 -3.01
C LYS A 102 -1.26 10.56 -1.66
N HIS A 103 -0.55 10.26 -0.58
CA HIS A 103 -0.90 10.61 0.81
C HIS A 103 -2.29 10.11 1.26
N CYS A 104 -2.75 9.00 0.69
CA CYS A 104 -4.01 8.39 1.11
C CYS A 104 -3.86 7.64 2.45
N VAL A 105 -4.98 7.49 3.15
CA VAL A 105 -5.08 6.66 4.36
C VAL A 105 -6.24 5.69 4.18
N ILE A 106 -6.01 4.40 4.41
CA ILE A 106 -7.05 3.35 4.32
C ILE A 106 -7.13 2.64 5.66
N SER A 107 -8.33 2.53 6.22
CA SER A 107 -8.58 1.86 7.50
C SER A 107 -8.94 0.39 7.32
N GLN A 108 -9.13 -0.33 8.44
CA GLN A 108 -9.55 -1.72 8.45
C GLN A 108 -10.91 -1.96 7.78
N GLN A 109 -11.15 -3.19 7.33
CA GLN A 109 -12.40 -3.66 6.76
C GLN A 109 -12.86 -2.86 5.53
N VAL A 110 -11.93 -2.18 4.87
CA VAL A 110 -12.20 -1.47 3.63
C VAL A 110 -12.11 -2.44 2.46
N THR A 111 -13.08 -2.34 1.54
CA THR A 111 -13.02 -3.01 0.23
C THR A 111 -13.01 -1.97 -0.86
N ILE A 112 -11.88 -1.82 -1.55
CA ILE A 112 -11.78 -1.09 -2.81
C ILE A 112 -11.68 -2.17 -3.89
N GLY A 113 -12.68 -2.26 -4.76
CA GLY A 113 -12.87 -3.46 -5.59
C GLY A 113 -13.54 -3.22 -6.93
N TRP A 114 -13.44 -4.24 -7.79
CA TRP A 114 -14.07 -4.25 -9.10
C TRP A 114 -15.59 -4.38 -8.98
N SER A 115 -16.30 -3.73 -9.91
CA SER A 115 -17.70 -4.03 -10.23
C SER A 115 -17.85 -4.07 -11.75
N GLN A 116 -19.06 -4.29 -12.27
CA GLN A 116 -19.34 -4.22 -13.71
C GLN A 116 -18.88 -2.90 -14.36
N SER A 117 -18.78 -1.79 -13.62
CA SER A 117 -18.26 -0.51 -14.14
C SER A 117 -16.73 -0.39 -14.11
N GLY A 118 -16.00 -1.43 -13.69
CA GLY A 118 -14.53 -1.46 -13.69
C GLY A 118 -13.90 -1.29 -12.31
N LEU A 119 -12.67 -0.80 -12.27
CA LEU A 119 -11.91 -0.56 -11.04
C LEU A 119 -11.97 0.92 -10.64
N PRO A 120 -12.20 1.24 -9.35
CA PRO A 120 -12.26 2.63 -8.89
C PRO A 120 -10.92 3.35 -9.01
N THR A 121 -10.98 4.68 -9.07
CA THR A 121 -9.83 5.58 -8.91
C THR A 121 -10.03 6.43 -7.65
N ILE A 122 -9.06 6.38 -6.74
CA ILE A 122 -9.01 7.22 -5.55
C ILE A 122 -8.04 8.38 -5.82
N GLY A 123 -8.46 9.60 -5.49
CA GLY A 123 -7.67 10.82 -5.65
C GLY A 123 -6.52 10.94 -4.66
N ASP A 124 -5.89 12.11 -4.61
CA ASP A 124 -4.84 12.43 -3.65
C ASP A 124 -5.45 12.83 -2.30
N TYR A 125 -4.71 12.60 -1.20
CA TYR A 125 -5.06 12.99 0.16
C TYR A 125 -6.40 12.45 0.69
N CYS A 126 -6.93 11.39 0.08
CA CYS A 126 -8.16 10.77 0.51
C CYS A 126 -7.97 9.93 1.78
N LYS A 127 -8.99 9.94 2.65
CA LYS A 127 -9.10 9.02 3.79
C LYS A 127 -10.29 8.11 3.58
N VAL A 128 -10.05 6.80 3.56
CA VAL A 128 -11.09 5.78 3.48
C VAL A 128 -11.22 5.15 4.87
N TYR A 129 -12.33 5.45 5.53
CA TYR A 129 -12.59 5.02 6.91
C TYR A 129 -13.06 3.58 6.99
N ALA A 130 -13.03 3.06 8.23
CA ALA A 130 -13.23 1.65 8.49
C ALA A 130 -14.57 1.15 7.93
N GLY A 131 -14.54 -0.04 7.33
CA GLY A 131 -15.75 -0.69 6.82
C GLY A 131 -16.28 -0.15 5.48
N ALA A 132 -15.65 0.84 4.84
CA ALA A 132 -16.12 1.40 3.58
C ALA A 132 -16.00 0.42 2.39
N LYS A 133 -16.96 0.46 1.47
CA LYS A 133 -16.95 -0.31 0.21
C LYS A 133 -16.96 0.67 -0.96
N ILE A 134 -15.90 0.69 -1.76
CA ILE A 134 -15.77 1.51 -2.97
C ILE A 134 -15.64 0.54 -4.14
N LEU A 135 -16.73 0.36 -4.89
CA LEU A 135 -16.85 -0.64 -5.94
C LEU A 135 -17.16 0.03 -7.27
N GLY A 136 -16.45 -0.37 -8.33
CA GLY A 136 -16.70 0.15 -9.68
C GLY A 136 -16.06 1.51 -9.99
N GLU A 137 -16.08 1.90 -11.26
CA GLU A 137 -15.90 3.32 -11.63
C GLU A 137 -17.14 4.13 -11.27
N ALA A 138 -16.93 5.43 -10.98
CA ALA A 138 -17.99 6.37 -10.61
C ALA A 138 -19.03 6.60 -11.72
N VAL A 139 -18.68 6.31 -12.98
CA VAL A 139 -19.55 6.51 -14.14
C VAL A 139 -19.74 5.18 -14.85
N ARG A 140 -21.00 4.80 -15.05
CA ARG A 140 -21.42 3.67 -15.88
C ARG A 140 -22.32 4.22 -16.99
N LYS A 141 -22.06 3.85 -18.25
CA LYS A 141 -23.11 3.85 -19.28
C LYS A 141 -23.92 2.57 -19.11
N LEU A 142 -25.22 2.71 -18.88
CA LEU A 142 -26.15 1.60 -19.04
C LEU A 142 -26.44 1.48 -20.54
N ASN A 143 -26.21 0.28 -21.08
CA ASN A 143 -26.67 -0.10 -22.42
C ASN A 143 -28.07 -0.67 -22.29
#